data_AF-A0A6V8D8U5-F1
#
_entry.id   AF-A0A6V8D8U5-F1
#
_cell.length_a   1.000
_cell.length_b   1.000
_cell.length_c   1.000
_cell.angle_alpha   90.00
_cell.angle_beta   90.00
_cell.angle_gamma   90.00
#
_symmetry.space_group_name_H-M   'P 1'
#
loop_
_entity.id
_entity.type
_entity.pdbx_description
1 polymer ?
#
loop_
_entity_poly.entity_id
_entity_poly.type
_entity_poly.pdbx_seq_one_letter_code
_entity_poly.pdbx_strand_id
1 'polypeptide(L)' 'AHHQVAHFHAHGGDLSDAALMDLRHASEALLFPSVSEGFGYPPIEAMATGTPVLCADMPSHNELMPSGMCLP' A
#
# COMPACT_ATOMS: atom_id res chain seq x y z
N ALA A 1 -7.97 -2.00 18.06
CA ALA A 1 -8.20 -0.62 18.56
C ALA A 1 -8.49 0.24 17.35
N HIS A 2 -9.73 0.68 17.16
CA HIS A 2 -10.08 1.57 16.06
C HIS A 2 -9.81 2.99 16.53
N HIS A 3 -8.69 3.55 16.08
CA HIS A 3 -8.43 4.98 16.23
C HIS A 3 -9.60 5.74 15.62
N GLN A 4 -10.06 6.81 16.25
CA GLN A 4 -11.30 7.55 15.91
C GLN A 4 -11.17 8.30 14.56
N VAL A 5 -11.06 7.56 13.47
CA VAL A 5 -10.92 8.08 12.10
C VAL A 5 -12.32 8.26 11.52
N ALA A 6 -12.67 9.50 11.17
CA ALA A 6 -14.02 9.89 10.78
C ALA A 6 -14.56 9.21 9.50
N HIS A 7 -13.69 8.57 8.70
CA HIS A 7 -14.04 7.91 7.44
C HIS A 7 -13.25 6.60 7.25
N PHE A 8 -13.26 5.74 8.27
CA PHE A 8 -12.57 4.45 8.20
C PHE A 8 -13.43 3.40 7.50
N HIS A 9 -12.99 2.97 6.33
CA HIS A 9 -13.56 1.84 5.60
C HIS A 9 -12.58 0.67 5.64
N ALA A 10 -13.02 -0.48 6.16
CA ALA A 10 -12.22 -1.69 6.18
C ALA A 10 -12.82 -2.74 5.25
N HIS A 11 -11.95 -3.29 4.42
CA HIS A 11 -12.23 -4.43 3.57
C HIS A 11 -11.61 -5.68 4.24
N GLY A 12 -12.40 -6.74 4.41
CA GLY A 12 -11.93 -8.01 4.99
C GLY A 12 -11.03 -8.80 4.04
N GLY A 13 -10.67 -10.03 4.40
CA GLY A 13 -9.79 -10.89 3.60
C GLY A 13 -10.41 -11.46 2.31
N ASP A 14 -11.73 -11.30 2.11
CA ASP A 14 -12.48 -11.95 1.02
C ASP A 14 -12.67 -11.06 -0.22
N LEU A 15 -11.79 -10.09 -0.46
CA LEU A 15 -11.84 -9.28 -1.68
C LEU A 15 -11.33 -10.07 -2.88
N SER A 16 -12.04 -9.98 -4.00
CA SER A 16 -11.53 -10.49 -5.27
C SER A 16 -10.39 -9.60 -5.79
N ASP A 17 -9.49 -10.18 -6.58
CA ASP A 17 -8.41 -9.44 -7.23
C ASP A 17 -8.93 -8.27 -8.06
N ALA A 18 -10.05 -8.46 -8.77
CA ALA A 18 -10.67 -7.40 -9.56
C ALA A 18 -11.14 -6.23 -8.68
N ALA A 19 -11.79 -6.50 -7.56
CA ALA A 19 -12.23 -5.47 -6.62
C ALA A 19 -11.04 -4.74 -5.97
N LEU A 20 -9.97 -5.46 -5.65
CA LEU A 20 -8.75 -4.87 -5.12
C LEU A 20 -8.08 -3.94 -6.15
N MET A 21 -8.10 -4.31 -7.43
CA MET A 21 -7.60 -3.47 -8.52
C MET A 21 -8.46 -2.22 -8.73
N ASP A 22 -9.79 -2.34 -8.66
CA ASP A 22 -10.69 -1.19 -8.74
C ASP A 22 -10.43 -0.19 -7.61
N LEU A 23 -10.19 -0.69 -6.39
CA LEU A 23 -9.82 0.17 -5.25
C LEU A 23 -8.50 0.90 -5.47
N ARG A 24 -7.49 0.23 -6.06
CA ARG A 24 -6.21 0.88 -6.41
C ARG A 24 -6.43 2.00 -7.42
N HIS A 25 -7.15 1.74 -8.51
CA HIS A 25 -7.46 2.75 -9.51
C HIS A 25 -8.27 3.93 -8.97
N ALA A 26 -9.12 3.70 -7.98
CA ALA A 26 -9.90 4.75 -7.32
C ALA A 26 -9.12 5.52 -6.24
N SER A 27 -7.90 5.07 -5.89
CA SER A 27 -7.08 5.66 -4.83
C SER A 27 -6.08 6.67 -5.37
N GLU A 28 -5.85 7.76 -4.64
CA GLU A 28 -4.83 8.76 -4.99
C GLU A 28 -3.41 8.31 -4.64
N ALA A 29 -3.28 7.42 -3.65
CA ALA A 29 -2.02 6.84 -3.20
C ALA A 29 -2.26 5.60 -2.31
N LEU A 30 -1.25 4.73 -2.24
CA LEU A 30 -1.16 3.67 -1.25
C LEU A 30 -0.21 4.10 -0.12
N LEU A 31 -0.70 4.09 1.12
CA LEU A 31 0.12 4.18 2.32
C LEU A 31 0.36 2.77 2.88
N PHE A 32 1.62 2.35 2.94
CA PHE A 32 2.03 0.99 3.32
C PHE A 32 3.11 1.00 4.41
N PRO A 33 2.74 1.34 5.67
CA PRO A 33 3.68 1.48 6.78
C PRO A 33 4.00 0.13 7.43
N SER A 34 4.18 -0.92 6.62
CA SER A 34 4.45 -2.27 7.14
C SER A 34 5.88 -2.42 7.62
N VAL A 35 6.06 -3.01 8.80
CA VAL A 35 7.36 -3.21 9.47
C VAL A 35 7.93 -4.62 9.30
N SER A 36 7.18 -5.52 8.67
CA SER A 36 7.62 -6.89 8.42
C SER A 36 6.92 -7.41 7.19
N GLU A 37 7.69 -7.59 6.11
CA GLU A 37 7.17 -8.01 4.81
C GLU A 37 8.11 -9.00 4.14
N GLY A 38 7.55 -9.74 3.20
CA GLY A 38 8.32 -10.46 2.19
C GLY A 38 8.74 -9.52 1.05
N PHE A 39 8.51 -9.94 -0.18
CA PHE A 39 8.97 -9.26 -1.41
C PHE A 39 8.29 -7.92 -1.76
N GLY A 40 7.36 -7.40 -0.96
CA GLY A 40 6.73 -6.10 -1.24
C GLY A 40 5.77 -6.10 -2.45
N TYR A 41 5.00 -7.18 -2.65
CA TYR A 41 4.01 -7.25 -3.72
C TYR A 41 2.95 -6.13 -3.70
N PRO A 42 2.37 -5.73 -2.55
CA PRO A 42 1.34 -4.69 -2.55
C PRO A 42 1.83 -3.32 -3.06
N PRO A 43 3.01 -2.81 -2.65
CA PRO A 43 3.64 -1.64 -3.26
C PRO A 43 3.85 -1.75 -4.78
N ILE A 44 4.39 -2.87 -5.26
CA ILE A 44 4.71 -3.03 -6.69
C ILE A 44 3.44 -3.15 -7.54
N GLU A 45 2.42 -3.85 -7.06
CA GLU A 45 1.12 -3.92 -7.72
C GLU A 45 0.47 -2.53 -7.82
N ALA A 46 0.53 -1.72 -6.75
CA ALA A 46 0.05 -0.33 -6.79
C ALA A 46 0.82 0.51 -7.82
N MET A 47 2.15 0.46 -7.82
CA MET A 47 2.97 1.17 -8.81
C MET A 47 2.67 0.73 -10.25
N ALA A 48 2.46 -0.57 -10.49
CA ALA A 48 2.14 -1.10 -11.82
C ALA A 48 0.81 -0.57 -12.36
N THR A 49 -0.13 -0.19 -11.47
CA THR A 49 -1.40 0.47 -11.84
C THR A 49 -1.30 1.99 -11.97
N GLY A 50 -0.13 2.57 -11.74
CA GLY A 50 0.07 4.01 -11.71
C GLY A 50 -0.32 4.67 -10.39
N THR A 51 -0.65 3.89 -9.35
CA THR A 51 -0.97 4.40 -8.01
C THR A 51 0.34 4.75 -7.27
N PRO A 52 0.56 6.02 -6.87
CA PRO A 52 1.71 6.41 -6.06
C PRO A 52 1.78 5.63 -4.75
N VAL A 53 2.99 5.34 -4.26
CA VAL A 53 3.19 4.58 -3.01
C VAL A 53 4.04 5.37 -2.03
N LEU A 54 3.64 5.33 -0.77
CA LEU A 54 4.43 5.72 0.39
C LEU A 54 4.57 4.50 1.31
N CYS A 55 5.79 4.03 1.58
CA CYS A 55 6.03 2.85 2.39
C CYS A 55 6.99 3.14 3.55
N ALA A 56 7.14 2.23 4.50
CA ALA A 56 8.16 2.37 5.55
C ALA A 56 9.59 2.25 4.99
N ASP A 57 10.53 3.04 5.51
CA ASP A 57 11.97 2.92 5.28
C ASP A 57 12.51 1.64 5.95
N MET A 58 12.39 0.53 5.23
CA MET A 58 12.77 -0.80 5.68
C MET A 58 13.62 -1.49 4.61
N PRO A 59 14.55 -2.38 5.00
CA PRO A 59 15.46 -3.04 4.05
C PRO A 59 14.75 -3.66 2.84
N SER A 60 13.61 -4.32 3.06
CA SER A 60 12.82 -4.95 1.98
C SER A 60 12.22 -3.95 0.99
N HIS A 61 11.75 -2.78 1.44
CA HIS A 61 11.21 -1.75 0.56
C HIS A 61 12.31 -1.00 -0.19
N ASN A 62 13.45 -0.79 0.46
CA ASN A 62 14.57 -0.01 -0.09
C ASN A 62 15.23 -0.68 -1.31
N GLU A 63 15.03 -1.98 -1.51
CA GLU A 63 15.50 -2.69 -2.70
C GLU A 63 14.67 -2.39 -3.95
N LEU A 64 13.41 -1.97 -3.79
CA LEU A 64 12.43 -1.90 -4.88
C LEU A 64 11.88 -0.50 -5.12
N MET A 65 11.85 0.35 -4.08
CA MET A 65 11.18 1.64 -4.14
C MET A 65 12.07 2.74 -4.73
N PRO A 66 11.51 3.60 -5.60
CA PRO A 66 12.16 4.83 -6.02
C PRO A 66 12.52 5.75 -4.85
N SER A 67 13.54 6.58 -5.06
CA SER A 67 13.94 7.60 -4.09
C SER A 67 12.77 8.55 -3.74
N GLY A 68 12.60 8.82 -2.46
CA GLY A 68 11.56 9.72 -1.94
C GLY A 68 10.20 9.07 -1.65
N MET A 69 10.06 7.76 -1.83
CA MET A 69 8.83 7.02 -1.52
C MET A 69 8.84 6.34 -0.14
N CYS A 70 10.02 6.17 0.47
CA CYS A 70 10.15 5.64 1.82
C CYS A 70 9.96 6.76 2.87
N LEU A 71 9.06 6.52 3.81
CA LEU A 71 8.79 7.34 4.99
C LEU A 71 9.67 6.86 6.16
N PRO A 72 10.18 7.78 6.99
CA PRO A 72 11.00 7.45 8.16
C PRO A 72 10.26 6.62 9.22
#